data_AF-A0A841EGD9-F1
#
_entry.id   AF-A0A841EGD9-F1
#
_cell.length_a   1.000
_cell.length_b   1.000
_cell.length_c   1.000
_cell.angle_alpha   90.00
_cell.angle_beta   90.00
_cell.angle_gamma   90.00
#
_symmetry.space_group_name_H-M   'P 1'
#
loop_
_entity.id
_entity.type
_entity.pdbx_description
1 polymer ?
#
loop_
_entity_poly.entity_id
_entity_poly.type
_entity_poly.pdbx_seq_one_letter_code
_entity_poly.pdbx_strand_id
1 'polypeptide(L)'
;MADTDSADGRVPLLGQLAGEGWFMSMGEVAATKSLTWLASDPGLRAAILAHLGTRAGTDLTSVERFVSEPVHTSGARPDIGMLDANRHAVALVEAKFGAHLTDEQAAAYLEVLDRRSGPHRGALFVLVPPARAGEAQRTLERTIDPRAEAPAHAVVTWDEWLNVWAAVAEESGDSGLLGDLRQLRAMCHTLGAGVVPPLAGTATGRDWQRRASDLATIVDRVTRRFLGSLRPSDLPMQGDAVSKPWAYRYLPMISQDTWVQVGVWRKFADEGLTPFWLMLHKDDKGSGGFQAALQRLMTSELSRKVRRDDRHAWVPLEVPGDAGGPELVGALETNVGAVLEILKP
;
A
#
# COMPACT_ATOMS: atom_id res chain seq x y z
N MET A 1 6.09 41.64 2.43
CA MET A 1 5.24 42.34 1.46
C MET A 1 4.45 41.29 0.72
N ALA A 2 3.27 40.97 1.24
CA ALA A 2 2.28 40.14 0.57
C ALA A 2 1.34 41.11 -0.12
N ASP A 3 1.20 40.95 -1.43
CA ASP A 3 0.16 41.62 -2.22
C ASP A 3 -0.80 40.52 -2.67
N THR A 4 -2.06 40.71 -2.30
CA THR A 4 -3.22 39.84 -2.54
C THR A 4 -3.69 39.96 -3.98
N ASP A 5 -4.21 38.88 -4.55
CA ASP A 5 -5.58 38.85 -5.12
C ASP A 5 -5.82 37.50 -5.82
N SER A 6 -6.29 36.53 -5.03
CA SER A 6 -7.27 35.58 -5.56
C SER A 6 -8.63 36.22 -5.31
N ALA A 7 -9.48 36.28 -6.34
CA ALA A 7 -10.73 37.06 -6.32
C ALA A 7 -11.72 36.64 -5.20
N ASP A 8 -11.47 35.51 -4.51
CA ASP A 8 -12.30 34.96 -3.44
C ASP A 8 -11.61 34.96 -2.05
N GLY A 9 -10.40 35.52 -1.91
CA GLY A 9 -9.66 35.49 -0.63
C GLY A 9 -9.23 34.07 -0.18
N ARG A 10 -9.40 33.07 -1.04
CA ARG A 10 -8.92 31.70 -0.83
C ARG A 10 -7.39 31.67 -0.94
N VAL A 11 -6.73 31.19 0.11
CA VAL A 11 -5.30 30.89 0.08
C VAL A 11 -5.09 29.62 -0.75
N PRO A 12 -4.25 29.63 -1.81
CA PRO A 12 -3.97 28.43 -2.61
C PRO A 12 -3.48 27.26 -1.75
N LEU A 13 -3.85 26.03 -2.11
CA LEU A 13 -3.55 24.83 -1.32
C LEU A 13 -2.05 24.69 -1.00
N LEU A 14 -1.20 24.87 -2.00
CA LEU A 14 0.25 24.81 -1.81
C LEU A 14 0.75 25.90 -0.84
N GLY A 15 0.14 27.08 -0.84
CA GLY A 15 0.46 28.15 0.10
C GLY A 15 0.09 27.77 1.54
N GLN A 16 -1.04 27.10 1.73
CA GLN A 16 -1.43 26.58 3.05
C GLN A 16 -0.48 25.47 3.51
N LEU A 17 -0.15 24.52 2.63
CA LEU A 17 0.78 23.42 2.92
C LEU A 17 2.19 23.93 3.23
N ALA A 18 2.71 24.91 2.48
CA ALA A 18 4.03 25.48 2.70
C ALA A 18 4.16 26.23 4.05
N GLY A 19 3.03 26.67 4.63
CA GLY A 19 3.00 27.23 5.98
C GLY A 19 3.22 26.18 7.09
N GLU A 20 3.14 24.90 6.77
CA GLU A 20 3.34 23.80 7.71
C GLU A 20 4.81 23.35 7.72
N GLY A 21 5.50 23.51 8.85
CA GLY A 21 6.93 23.17 8.98
C GLY A 21 7.28 21.70 8.70
N TRP A 22 6.29 20.80 8.65
CA TRP A 22 6.45 19.37 8.39
C TRP A 22 6.17 18.95 6.95
N PHE A 23 5.64 19.84 6.09
CA PHE A 23 5.13 19.52 4.75
C PHE A 23 6.11 18.70 3.89
N MET A 24 7.39 19.08 3.90
CA MET A 24 8.43 18.40 3.12
C MET A 24 8.77 16.98 3.60
N SER A 25 8.33 16.61 4.81
CA SER A 25 8.69 15.34 5.46
C SER A 25 7.53 14.36 5.64
N MET A 26 6.28 14.82 5.52
CA MET A 26 5.08 14.03 5.80
C MET A 26 4.05 14.15 4.67
N GLY A 27 4.39 13.62 3.50
CA GLY A 27 3.54 13.74 2.30
C GLY A 27 2.15 13.13 2.43
N GLU A 28 2.00 12.01 3.14
CA GLU A 28 0.68 11.39 3.38
C GLU A 28 -0.22 12.27 4.26
N VAL A 29 0.33 12.86 5.32
CA VAL A 29 -0.36 13.84 6.17
C VAL A 29 -0.72 15.10 5.38
N ALA A 30 0.15 15.53 4.46
CA ALA A 30 -0.15 16.67 3.58
C ALA A 30 -1.36 16.37 2.69
N ALA A 31 -1.45 15.16 2.13
CA ALA A 31 -2.56 14.74 1.28
C ALA A 31 -3.88 14.70 2.05
N THR A 32 -3.92 14.08 3.22
CA THR A 32 -5.15 13.98 4.04
C THR A 32 -5.59 15.33 4.59
N LYS A 33 -4.64 16.17 5.02
CA LYS A 33 -4.95 17.53 5.48
C LYS A 33 -5.52 18.41 4.37
N SER A 34 -4.98 18.27 3.16
CA SER A 34 -5.50 18.96 1.95
C SER A 34 -6.97 18.65 1.73
N LEU A 35 -7.40 17.39 1.93
CA LEU A 35 -8.82 17.05 1.84
C LEU A 35 -9.66 17.84 2.85
N THR A 36 -9.22 17.96 4.10
CA THR A 36 -10.02 18.67 5.11
C THR A 36 -10.12 20.17 4.85
N TRP A 37 -9.07 20.79 4.30
CA TRP A 37 -9.10 22.19 3.89
C TRP A 37 -10.01 22.43 2.69
N LEU A 38 -9.89 21.62 1.65
CA LEU A 38 -10.77 21.70 0.48
C LEU A 38 -12.23 21.43 0.85
N ALA A 39 -12.51 20.46 1.73
CA ALA A 39 -13.84 20.17 2.24
C ALA A 39 -14.43 21.29 3.14
N SER A 40 -13.70 22.38 3.41
CA SER A 40 -14.30 23.58 4.00
C SER A 40 -15.23 24.30 3.01
N ASP A 41 -15.00 24.12 1.71
CA ASP A 41 -15.92 24.50 0.65
C ASP A 41 -17.24 23.72 0.77
N PRO A 42 -18.40 24.39 0.92
CA PRO A 42 -19.68 23.71 1.07
C PRO A 42 -20.08 22.87 -0.14
N GLY A 43 -19.73 23.29 -1.36
CA GLY A 43 -20.05 22.56 -2.59
C GLY A 43 -19.27 21.26 -2.70
N LEU A 44 -17.95 21.32 -2.47
CA LEU A 44 -17.09 20.14 -2.44
C LEU A 44 -17.51 19.17 -1.32
N ARG A 45 -17.82 19.70 -0.14
CA ARG A 45 -18.30 18.91 1.00
C ARG A 45 -19.61 18.20 0.69
N ALA A 46 -20.61 18.90 0.17
CA ALA A 46 -21.90 18.32 -0.16
C ALA A 46 -21.77 17.21 -1.22
N ALA A 47 -21.00 17.47 -2.28
CA ALA A 47 -20.80 16.51 -3.37
C ALA A 47 -20.12 15.22 -2.88
N ILE A 48 -19.05 15.33 -2.08
CA ILE A 48 -18.37 14.14 -1.59
C ILE A 48 -19.20 13.38 -0.57
N LEU A 49 -19.94 14.05 0.31
CA LEU A 49 -20.83 13.38 1.27
C LEU A 49 -21.96 12.61 0.55
N ALA A 50 -22.55 13.18 -0.50
CA ALA A 50 -23.56 12.50 -1.31
C ALA A 50 -22.98 11.25 -2.01
N HIS A 51 -21.77 11.38 -2.57
CA HIS A 51 -21.07 10.27 -3.21
C HIS A 51 -20.75 9.15 -2.22
N LEU A 52 -20.14 9.49 -1.08
CA LEU A 52 -19.79 8.55 -0.02
C LEU A 52 -21.02 7.88 0.60
N GLY A 53 -22.08 8.64 0.84
CA GLY A 53 -23.35 8.12 1.34
C GLY A 53 -23.97 7.09 0.41
N THR A 54 -23.92 7.34 -0.91
CA THR A 54 -24.34 6.37 -1.93
C THR A 54 -23.45 5.12 -1.93
N ARG A 55 -22.13 5.28 -1.83
CA ARG A 55 -21.17 4.16 -1.82
C ARG A 55 -21.35 3.22 -0.62
N ALA A 56 -21.65 3.77 0.55
CA ALA A 56 -21.81 3.02 1.79
C ALA A 56 -23.28 2.71 2.15
N GLY A 57 -24.25 3.21 1.39
CA GLY A 57 -25.68 3.02 1.67
C GLY A 57 -26.14 3.69 2.97
N THR A 58 -25.58 4.85 3.31
CA THR A 58 -25.83 5.55 4.57
C THR A 58 -26.07 7.04 4.35
N ASP A 59 -26.84 7.66 5.25
CA ASP A 59 -27.03 9.11 5.24
C ASP A 59 -25.86 9.82 5.95
N LEU A 60 -25.22 10.74 5.24
CA LEU A 60 -24.11 11.58 5.74
C LEU A 60 -24.47 13.07 5.76
N THR A 61 -25.74 13.44 5.55
CA THR A 61 -26.20 14.83 5.47
C THR A 61 -26.01 15.61 6.78
N SER A 62 -25.89 14.90 7.92
CA SER A 62 -25.60 15.51 9.23
C SER A 62 -24.16 15.96 9.42
N VAL A 63 -23.24 15.61 8.50
CA VAL A 63 -21.84 16.05 8.58
C VAL A 63 -21.71 17.54 8.26
N GLU A 64 -21.21 18.31 9.22
CA GLU A 64 -20.94 19.73 9.06
C GLU A 64 -19.47 20.02 8.76
N ARG A 65 -18.56 19.18 9.26
CA ARG A 65 -17.12 19.49 9.23
C ARG A 65 -16.24 18.26 9.07
N PHE A 66 -15.15 18.45 8.34
CA PHE A 66 -14.03 17.51 8.22
C PHE A 66 -12.91 17.97 9.14
N VAL A 67 -12.34 17.05 9.92
CA VAL A 67 -11.26 17.32 10.88
C VAL A 67 -10.12 16.35 10.63
N SER A 68 -8.90 16.86 10.50
CA SER A 68 -7.70 16.03 10.33
C SER A 68 -7.29 15.41 11.66
N GLU A 69 -6.93 14.13 11.62
CA GLU A 69 -6.33 13.36 12.71
C GLU A 69 -6.99 13.55 14.10
N PRO A 70 -8.33 13.48 14.22
CA PRO A 70 -9.00 13.64 15.51
C PRO A 70 -8.61 12.50 16.45
N VAL A 71 -8.36 12.82 17.72
CA VAL A 71 -8.05 11.82 18.74
C VAL A 71 -9.34 11.41 19.44
N HIS A 72 -9.68 10.12 19.37
CA HIS A 72 -10.81 9.55 20.10
C HIS A 72 -10.44 9.16 21.52
N THR A 73 -11.44 8.99 22.38
CA THR A 73 -11.24 8.58 23.78
C THR A 73 -10.56 7.22 23.93
N SER A 74 -10.66 6.35 22.91
CA SER A 74 -9.95 5.07 22.84
C SER A 74 -8.46 5.20 22.46
N GLY A 75 -7.96 6.41 22.17
CA GLY A 75 -6.63 6.65 21.62
C GLY A 75 -6.53 6.39 20.11
N ALA A 76 -7.60 5.91 19.46
CA ALA A 76 -7.65 5.77 18.01
C ALA A 76 -7.59 7.16 17.32
N ARG A 77 -6.87 7.23 16.21
CA ARG A 77 -6.60 8.48 15.49
C ARG A 77 -6.73 8.27 13.97
N PRO A 78 -7.96 8.29 13.43
CA PRO A 78 -8.18 8.19 11.99
C PRO A 78 -7.62 9.42 11.28
N ASP A 79 -7.25 9.29 10.01
CA ASP A 79 -6.70 10.41 9.24
C ASP A 79 -7.70 11.57 9.11
N ILE A 80 -9.00 11.26 8.97
CA ILE A 80 -10.06 12.28 8.92
C ILE A 80 -11.28 11.80 9.73
N GLY A 81 -11.82 12.70 10.56
CA GLY A 81 -13.15 12.56 11.14
C GLY A 81 -14.14 13.51 10.47
N MET A 82 -15.32 12.98 10.15
CA MET A 82 -16.47 13.75 9.66
C MET A 82 -17.44 13.94 10.82
N LEU A 83 -17.61 15.18 11.27
CA LEU A 83 -18.32 15.52 12.49
C LEU A 83 -19.65 16.22 12.20
N ASP A 84 -20.66 15.94 13.03
CA ASP A 84 -21.91 16.71 13.07
C ASP A 84 -21.79 18.01 13.90
N ALA A 85 -22.89 18.76 13.98
CA ALA A 85 -23.00 20.01 14.76
C ALA A 85 -22.62 19.85 16.24
N ASN A 86 -22.82 18.67 16.81
CA ASN A 86 -22.50 18.36 18.20
C ASN A 86 -21.06 17.87 18.37
N ARG A 87 -20.24 17.90 17.31
CA ARG A 87 -18.86 17.42 17.25
C ARG A 87 -18.73 15.91 17.44
N HIS A 88 -19.81 15.16 17.25
CA HIS A 88 -19.72 13.71 17.26
C HIS A 88 -19.28 13.22 15.87
N ALA A 89 -18.51 12.13 15.81
CA ALA A 89 -18.06 11.54 14.55
C ALA A 89 -19.15 10.72 13.84
N VAL A 90 -19.65 11.21 12.71
CA VAL A 90 -20.62 10.52 11.84
C VAL A 90 -19.92 9.52 10.93
N ALA A 91 -18.74 9.87 10.44
CA ALA A 91 -17.91 8.98 9.66
C ALA A 91 -16.43 9.19 9.93
N LEU A 92 -15.64 8.15 9.71
CA LEU A 92 -14.18 8.16 9.78
C LEU A 92 -13.61 7.81 8.42
N VAL A 93 -12.46 8.41 8.07
CA VAL A 93 -11.68 8.05 6.90
C VAL A 93 -10.27 7.68 7.35
N GLU A 94 -9.83 6.50 6.95
CA GLU A 94 -8.44 6.08 7.04
C GLU A 94 -7.83 6.08 5.64
N ALA A 95 -6.79 6.88 5.42
CA ALA A 95 -6.10 6.95 4.16
C ALA A 95 -4.80 6.13 4.21
N LYS A 96 -4.50 5.44 3.11
CA LYS A 96 -3.27 4.64 3.00
C LYS A 96 -2.68 4.71 1.59
N PHE A 97 -1.49 5.28 1.46
CA PHE A 97 -0.69 5.15 0.23
C PHE A 97 0.14 3.86 0.25
N GLY A 98 1.06 3.74 1.21
CA GLY A 98 2.08 2.69 1.24
C GLY A 98 1.92 1.61 2.32
N ALA A 99 1.23 1.91 3.43
CA ALA A 99 1.04 0.96 4.54
C ALA A 99 -0.28 0.19 4.42
N HIS A 100 -0.34 -1.02 4.97
CA HIS A 100 -1.58 -1.79 5.10
C HIS A 100 -2.56 -1.13 6.06
N LEU A 101 -3.86 -1.25 5.76
CA LEU A 101 -4.88 -1.23 6.80
C LEU A 101 -4.81 -2.59 7.51
N THR A 102 -4.66 -2.59 8.83
CA THR A 102 -4.69 -3.82 9.63
C THR A 102 -6.12 -4.14 10.09
N ASP A 103 -6.38 -5.42 10.37
CA ASP A 103 -7.68 -5.85 10.90
C ASP A 103 -7.94 -5.16 12.25
N GLU A 104 -6.91 -5.03 13.09
CA GLU A 104 -7.01 -4.36 14.39
C GLU A 104 -7.35 -2.87 14.25
N GLN A 105 -6.75 -2.16 13.29
CA GLN A 105 -7.09 -0.76 13.01
C GLN A 105 -8.53 -0.62 12.54
N ALA A 106 -8.95 -1.45 11.58
CA ALA A 106 -10.33 -1.44 11.09
C ALA A 106 -11.34 -1.73 12.21
N ALA A 107 -11.08 -2.77 13.03
CA ALA A 107 -11.93 -3.12 14.16
C ALA A 107 -12.02 -1.99 15.19
N ALA A 108 -10.91 -1.32 15.52
CA ALA A 108 -10.90 -0.21 16.46
C ALA A 108 -11.76 0.97 15.99
N TYR A 109 -11.74 1.29 14.68
CA TYR A 109 -12.59 2.36 14.13
C TYR A 109 -14.07 1.97 14.11
N LEU A 110 -14.39 0.73 13.74
CA LEU A 110 -15.76 0.24 13.78
C LEU A 110 -16.33 0.27 15.21
N GLU A 111 -15.53 -0.10 16.22
CA GLU A 111 -15.93 -0.02 17.63
C GLU A 111 -16.19 1.43 18.09
N VAL A 112 -15.42 2.40 17.58
CA VAL A 112 -15.67 3.83 17.84
C VAL A 112 -17.01 4.27 17.24
N LEU A 113 -17.34 3.80 16.03
CA LEU A 113 -18.58 4.15 15.33
C LEU A 113 -19.80 3.44 15.92
N ASP A 114 -19.64 2.23 16.45
CA ASP A 114 -20.72 1.41 17.03
C ASP A 114 -21.13 1.88 18.44
N ARG A 115 -20.18 2.42 19.22
CA ARG A 115 -20.45 2.97 20.57
C ARG A 115 -21.34 4.21 20.59
N ARG A 116 -21.77 4.73 19.44
CA ARG A 116 -22.71 5.86 19.37
C ARG A 116 -24.11 5.42 19.79
N SER A 117 -24.66 6.13 20.77
CA SER A 117 -26.09 6.08 21.11
C SER A 117 -26.83 7.10 20.24
N GLY A 118 -27.51 6.64 19.19
CA GLY A 118 -28.30 7.45 18.26
C GLY A 118 -28.97 6.59 17.17
N PRO A 119 -29.88 7.15 16.35
CA PRO A 119 -30.64 6.37 15.35
C PRO A 119 -29.83 5.90 14.14
N HIS A 120 -28.59 6.40 13.96
CA HIS A 120 -27.74 6.08 12.82
C HIS A 120 -26.38 5.57 13.29
N ARG A 121 -26.02 4.35 12.87
CA ARG A 121 -24.66 3.82 12.98
C ARG A 121 -23.77 4.62 12.04
N GLY A 122 -22.57 4.99 12.48
CA GLY A 122 -21.66 5.80 11.66
C GLY A 122 -21.05 5.01 10.49
N ALA A 123 -20.15 5.64 9.74
CA ALA A 123 -19.54 5.03 8.55
C ALA A 123 -18.00 5.02 8.57
N LEU A 124 -17.37 3.94 8.09
CA LEU A 124 -15.92 3.84 7.91
C LEU A 124 -15.56 3.84 6.41
N PHE A 125 -14.75 4.79 5.99
CA PHE A 125 -14.21 4.86 4.65
C PHE A 125 -12.72 4.57 4.64
N VAL A 126 -12.28 3.72 3.72
CA VAL A 126 -10.85 3.44 3.51
C VAL A 126 -10.44 4.06 2.18
N LEU A 127 -9.55 5.06 2.24
CA LEU A 127 -9.12 5.85 1.08
C LEU A 127 -7.75 5.38 0.59
N VAL A 128 -7.69 4.78 -0.59
CA VAL A 128 -6.46 4.16 -1.12
C VAL A 128 -6.22 4.49 -2.60
N PRO A 129 -4.98 4.33 -3.11
CA PRO A 129 -4.74 4.33 -4.54
C PRO A 129 -5.57 3.23 -5.23
N PRO A 130 -6.04 3.43 -6.48
CA PRO A 130 -6.90 2.46 -7.18
C PRO A 130 -6.35 1.03 -7.20
N ALA A 131 -5.04 0.88 -7.36
CA ALA A 131 -4.36 -0.41 -7.36
C ALA A 131 -4.49 -1.21 -6.05
N ARG A 132 -4.90 -0.57 -4.94
CA ARG A 132 -5.08 -1.19 -3.61
C ARG A 132 -6.53 -1.36 -3.19
N ALA A 133 -7.49 -0.96 -4.02
CA ALA A 133 -8.90 -1.03 -3.66
C ALA A 133 -9.33 -2.46 -3.28
N GLY A 134 -8.89 -3.47 -4.05
CA GLY A 134 -9.19 -4.87 -3.75
C GLY A 134 -8.57 -5.38 -2.45
N GLU A 135 -7.34 -4.98 -2.14
CA GLU A 135 -6.67 -5.30 -0.86
C GLU A 135 -7.45 -4.72 0.33
N ALA A 136 -7.75 -3.42 0.28
CA ALA A 136 -8.50 -2.75 1.34
C ALA A 136 -9.90 -3.35 1.53
N GLN A 137 -10.56 -3.76 0.43
CA GLN A 137 -11.89 -4.35 0.47
C GLN A 137 -11.86 -5.70 1.18
N ARG A 138 -10.89 -6.57 0.84
CA ARG A 138 -10.69 -7.85 1.54
C ARG A 138 -10.43 -7.67 3.03
N THR A 139 -9.63 -6.68 3.41
CA THR A 139 -9.38 -6.39 4.83
C THR A 139 -10.65 -5.99 5.56
N LEU A 140 -11.48 -5.10 4.99
CA LEU A 140 -12.76 -4.72 5.59
C LEU A 140 -13.71 -5.92 5.70
N GLU A 141 -13.86 -6.70 4.62
CA GLU A 141 -14.73 -7.87 4.59
C GLU A 141 -14.31 -8.96 5.59
N ARG A 142 -13.00 -9.14 5.82
CA ARG A 142 -12.48 -10.07 6.82
C ARG A 142 -12.71 -9.58 8.24
N THR A 143 -12.62 -8.27 8.46
CA THR A 143 -12.77 -7.66 9.80
C THR A 143 -14.25 -7.62 10.23
N ILE A 144 -15.15 -7.45 9.28
CA ILE A 144 -16.58 -7.26 9.53
C ILE A 144 -17.27 -8.63 9.52
N ASP A 145 -17.87 -9.01 10.66
CA ASP A 145 -18.70 -10.21 10.71
C ASP A 145 -19.97 -10.00 9.86
N PRO A 146 -20.19 -10.78 8.78
CA PRO A 146 -21.37 -10.64 7.94
C PRO A 146 -22.69 -10.98 8.66
N ARG A 147 -22.63 -11.57 9.87
CA ARG A 147 -23.79 -11.89 10.70
C ARG A 147 -24.09 -10.82 11.74
N ALA A 148 -23.19 -9.87 11.95
CA ALA A 148 -23.41 -8.74 12.85
C ALA A 148 -23.95 -7.54 12.06
N GLU A 149 -24.86 -6.79 12.66
CA GLU A 149 -25.10 -5.43 12.19
C GLU A 149 -23.82 -4.63 12.44
N ALA A 150 -23.13 -4.25 11.37
CA ALA A 150 -21.90 -3.45 11.42
C ALA A 150 -22.18 -2.02 10.96
N PRO A 151 -21.36 -1.04 11.40
CA PRO A 151 -21.34 0.28 10.79
C PRO A 151 -21.20 0.22 9.26
N ALA A 152 -21.79 1.20 8.58
CA ALA A 152 -21.67 1.31 7.12
C ALA A 152 -20.19 1.46 6.75
N HIS A 153 -19.76 0.91 5.61
CA HIS A 153 -18.35 0.97 5.23
C HIS A 153 -18.19 0.91 3.71
N ALA A 154 -17.11 1.52 3.22
CA ALA A 154 -16.74 1.42 1.81
C ALA A 154 -15.26 1.69 1.60
N VAL A 155 -14.68 1.01 0.62
CA VAL A 155 -13.41 1.43 0.01
C VAL A 155 -13.68 2.47 -1.07
N VAL A 156 -12.92 3.55 -1.02
CA VAL A 156 -12.98 4.67 -1.96
C VAL A 156 -11.56 4.94 -2.46
N THR A 157 -11.43 5.34 -3.72
CA THR A 157 -10.10 5.65 -4.27
C THR A 157 -9.80 7.15 -4.25
N TRP A 158 -8.51 7.50 -4.20
CA TRP A 158 -8.10 8.91 -4.36
C TRP A 158 -8.61 9.52 -5.67
N ASP A 159 -8.60 8.74 -6.76
CA ASP A 159 -9.09 9.20 -8.05
C ASP A 159 -10.60 9.45 -8.01
N GLU A 160 -11.37 8.53 -7.44
CA GLU A 160 -12.82 8.67 -7.25
C GLU A 160 -13.17 9.94 -6.45
N TRP A 161 -12.52 10.15 -5.31
CA TRP A 161 -12.74 11.33 -4.48
C TRP A 161 -12.40 12.63 -5.23
N LEU A 162 -11.22 12.69 -5.85
CA LEU A 162 -10.77 13.89 -6.55
C LEU A 162 -11.56 14.16 -7.84
N ASN A 163 -12.13 13.14 -8.47
CA ASN A 163 -13.00 13.31 -9.63
C ASN A 163 -14.35 13.93 -9.24
N VAL A 164 -14.92 13.55 -8.09
CA VAL A 164 -16.14 14.20 -7.56
C VAL A 164 -15.91 15.69 -7.35
N TRP A 165 -14.77 16.06 -6.75
CA TRP A 165 -14.43 17.47 -6.56
C TRP A 165 -14.06 18.20 -7.84
N ALA A 166 -13.40 17.54 -8.78
CA ALA A 166 -13.09 18.13 -10.08
C ALA A 166 -14.37 18.51 -10.83
N ALA A 167 -15.39 17.65 -10.82
CA ALA A 167 -16.67 17.95 -11.45
C ALA A 167 -17.32 19.23 -10.87
N VAL A 168 -17.34 19.37 -9.55
CA VAL A 168 -17.87 20.58 -8.89
C VAL A 168 -17.07 21.83 -9.28
N ALA A 169 -15.74 21.74 -9.32
CA ALA A 169 -14.86 22.85 -9.68
C ALA A 169 -14.98 23.24 -11.16
N GLU A 170 -15.23 22.27 -12.05
CA GLU A 170 -15.50 22.49 -13.47
C GLU A 170 -16.86 23.19 -13.67
N GLU A 171 -17.89 22.74 -12.97
CA GLU A 171 -19.24 23.33 -13.02
C GLU A 171 -19.26 24.77 -12.47
N SER A 172 -18.50 25.06 -11.42
CA SER A 172 -18.41 26.40 -10.84
C SER A 172 -17.52 27.36 -11.65
N GLY A 173 -16.68 26.83 -12.54
CA GLY A 173 -15.69 27.61 -13.28
C GLY A 173 -14.54 28.16 -12.40
N ASP A 174 -14.37 27.66 -11.17
CA ASP A 174 -13.31 28.10 -10.26
C ASP A 174 -11.94 27.55 -10.70
N SER A 175 -11.24 28.35 -11.51
CA SER A 175 -9.90 28.01 -12.00
C SER A 175 -8.85 27.83 -10.89
N GLY A 176 -9.01 28.52 -9.75
CA GLY A 176 -8.10 28.39 -8.60
C GLY A 176 -8.26 27.04 -7.93
N LEU A 177 -9.50 26.64 -7.67
CA LEU A 177 -9.82 25.33 -7.13
C LEU A 177 -9.40 24.19 -8.08
N LEU A 178 -9.61 24.35 -9.39
CA LEU A 178 -9.09 23.39 -10.38
C LEU A 178 -7.56 23.27 -10.32
N GLY A 179 -6.85 24.38 -10.08
CA GLY A 179 -5.42 24.39 -9.84
C GLY A 179 -5.02 23.57 -8.61
N ASP A 180 -5.67 23.82 -7.48
CA ASP A 180 -5.44 23.11 -6.22
C ASP A 180 -5.72 21.60 -6.35
N LEU A 181 -6.81 21.22 -7.01
CA LEU A 181 -7.15 19.80 -7.26
C LEU A 181 -6.13 19.11 -8.17
N ARG A 182 -5.60 19.80 -9.19
CA ARG A 182 -4.52 19.25 -10.04
C ARG A 182 -3.24 19.03 -9.25
N GLN A 183 -2.87 19.97 -8.38
CA GLN A 183 -1.71 19.82 -7.50
C GLN A 183 -1.87 18.64 -6.54
N LEU A 184 -3.04 18.52 -5.88
CA LEU A 184 -3.33 17.42 -4.98
C LEU A 184 -3.32 16.07 -5.72
N ARG A 185 -3.89 16.00 -6.93
CA ARG A 185 -3.83 14.79 -7.77
C ARG A 185 -2.40 14.40 -8.11
N ALA A 186 -1.56 15.36 -8.49
CA ALA A 186 -0.15 15.09 -8.78
C ALA A 186 0.63 14.60 -7.55
N MET A 187 0.34 15.16 -6.37
CA MET A 187 0.89 14.69 -5.10
C MET A 187 0.46 13.26 -4.79
N CYS A 188 -0.84 12.96 -4.91
CA CYS A 188 -1.37 11.60 -4.70
C CYS A 188 -0.76 10.60 -5.67
N HIS A 189 -0.58 10.96 -6.94
CA HIS A 189 0.10 10.13 -7.92
C HIS A 189 1.56 9.86 -7.53
N THR A 190 2.28 10.88 -7.06
CA THR A 190 3.67 10.73 -6.61
C THR A 190 3.79 9.83 -5.39
N LEU A 191 2.93 10.00 -4.39
CA LEU A 191 2.90 9.16 -3.19
C LEU A 191 2.45 7.73 -3.52
N GLY A 192 1.54 7.58 -4.48
CA GLY A 192 1.04 6.31 -4.97
C GLY A 192 1.95 5.61 -5.99
N ALA A 193 2.94 6.29 -6.57
CA ALA A 193 3.82 5.74 -7.61
C ALA A 193 4.64 4.53 -7.14
N GLY A 194 4.83 4.40 -5.83
CA GLY A 194 5.43 3.23 -5.22
C GLY A 194 4.50 2.01 -5.15
N VAL A 195 3.20 2.13 -5.40
CA VAL A 195 2.28 1.01 -5.26
C VAL A 195 2.32 0.15 -6.52
N VAL A 196 2.85 -1.07 -6.37
CA VAL A 196 2.87 -2.04 -7.46
C VAL A 196 1.47 -2.63 -7.64
N PRO A 197 0.85 -2.56 -8.83
CA PRO A 197 -0.46 -3.18 -9.06
C PRO A 197 -0.42 -4.71 -8.93
N PRO A 198 -1.57 -5.37 -8.72
CA PRO A 198 -1.63 -6.84 -8.76
C PRO A 198 -0.94 -7.42 -9.98
N LEU A 199 -0.24 -8.54 -9.80
CA LEU A 199 0.57 -9.14 -10.87
C LEU A 199 -0.27 -9.85 -11.93
N ALA A 200 -1.48 -10.28 -11.58
CA ALA A 200 -2.35 -11.11 -12.42
C ALA A 200 -1.56 -12.28 -13.03
N GLY A 201 -1.57 -12.43 -14.36
CA GLY A 201 -0.81 -13.47 -15.06
C GLY A 201 0.72 -13.41 -14.85
N THR A 202 1.27 -12.27 -14.47
CA THR A 202 2.71 -12.12 -14.20
C THR A 202 3.15 -12.90 -12.97
N ALA A 203 2.27 -13.19 -12.01
CA ALA A 203 2.61 -14.06 -10.88
C ALA A 203 3.01 -15.48 -11.33
N THR A 204 2.57 -15.91 -12.51
CA THR A 204 2.96 -17.18 -13.14
C THR A 204 3.80 -16.94 -14.39
N GLY A 205 4.58 -15.86 -14.44
CA GLY A 205 5.52 -15.58 -15.52
C GLY A 205 4.93 -15.01 -16.80
N ARG A 206 3.60 -14.91 -16.96
CA ARG A 206 3.01 -14.32 -18.17
C ARG A 206 3.25 -12.82 -18.23
N ASP A 207 3.68 -12.33 -19.39
CA ASP A 207 3.94 -10.91 -19.64
C ASP A 207 4.91 -10.25 -18.65
N TRP A 208 5.77 -11.05 -17.99
CA TRP A 208 6.64 -10.57 -16.91
C TRP A 208 7.59 -9.45 -17.38
N GLN A 209 7.97 -9.44 -18.66
CA GLN A 209 8.86 -8.44 -19.26
C GLN A 209 8.23 -7.03 -19.18
N ARG A 210 6.91 -6.92 -19.39
CA ARG A 210 6.18 -5.65 -19.30
C ARG A 210 6.13 -5.11 -17.87
N ARG A 211 6.36 -5.97 -16.89
CA ARG A 211 6.33 -5.68 -15.45
C ARG A 211 7.73 -5.79 -14.81
N ALA A 212 8.81 -5.86 -15.58
CA ALA A 212 10.15 -6.13 -15.06
C ALA A 212 10.61 -5.13 -13.98
N SER A 213 10.31 -3.84 -14.16
CA SER A 213 10.59 -2.80 -13.16
C SER A 213 9.83 -3.01 -11.85
N ASP A 214 8.56 -3.42 -11.94
CA ASP A 214 7.74 -3.72 -10.77
C ASP A 214 8.30 -4.92 -10.01
N LEU A 215 8.69 -5.98 -10.73
CA LEU A 215 9.28 -7.18 -10.13
C LEU A 215 10.60 -6.85 -9.42
N ALA A 216 11.47 -6.04 -10.03
CA ALA A 216 12.69 -5.57 -9.40
C ALA A 216 12.41 -4.71 -8.15
N THR A 217 11.37 -3.86 -8.20
CA THR A 217 10.91 -3.05 -7.06
C THR A 217 10.41 -3.94 -5.92
N ILE A 218 9.67 -5.00 -6.21
CA ILE A 218 9.20 -5.99 -5.23
C ILE A 218 10.40 -6.70 -4.58
N VAL A 219 11.38 -7.16 -5.38
CA VAL A 219 12.61 -7.80 -4.87
C VAL A 219 13.40 -6.84 -3.98
N ASP A 220 13.56 -5.58 -4.39
CA ASP A 220 14.24 -4.58 -3.56
C ASP A 220 13.53 -4.40 -2.21
N ARG A 221 12.20 -4.29 -2.21
CA ARG A 221 11.41 -4.11 -0.99
C ARG A 221 11.45 -5.32 -0.06
N VAL A 222 11.25 -6.53 -0.59
CA VAL A 222 11.28 -7.74 0.25
C VAL A 222 12.65 -7.94 0.86
N THR A 223 13.73 -7.79 0.08
CA THR A 223 15.08 -8.06 0.57
C THR A 223 15.54 -7.05 1.61
N ARG A 224 15.06 -5.79 1.56
CA ARG A 224 15.29 -4.80 2.63
C ARG A 224 14.77 -5.25 3.99
N ARG A 225 13.69 -6.04 4.06
CA ARG A 225 13.14 -6.57 5.32
C ARG A 225 14.08 -7.56 6.01
N PHE A 226 14.99 -8.17 5.25
CA PHE A 226 15.94 -9.16 5.75
C PHE A 226 17.35 -8.62 6.01
N LEU A 227 17.64 -7.34 5.75
CA LEU A 227 19.01 -6.80 5.89
C LEU A 227 19.46 -6.65 7.34
N GLY A 228 18.53 -6.60 8.31
CA GLY A 228 18.86 -6.35 9.72
C GLY A 228 19.56 -5.00 9.90
N SER A 229 20.79 -5.02 10.40
CA SER A 229 21.63 -3.82 10.57
C SER A 229 22.38 -3.39 9.30
N LEU A 230 22.34 -4.19 8.23
CA LEU A 230 23.01 -3.87 6.98
C LEU A 230 22.21 -2.83 6.18
N ARG A 231 22.93 -1.98 5.45
CA ARG A 231 22.33 -1.03 4.51
C ARG A 231 22.18 -1.69 3.13
N PRO A 232 21.24 -1.22 2.30
CA PRO A 232 21.10 -1.70 0.92
C PRO A 232 22.38 -1.59 0.08
N SER A 233 23.28 -0.65 0.41
CA SER A 233 24.58 -0.48 -0.23
C SER A 233 25.57 -1.60 0.12
N ASP A 234 25.41 -2.25 1.26
CA ASP A 234 26.32 -3.30 1.73
C ASP A 234 26.03 -4.62 0.99
N LEU A 235 24.78 -4.82 0.55
CA LEU A 235 24.35 -5.92 -0.33
C LEU A 235 23.56 -5.34 -1.51
N PRO A 236 24.24 -4.76 -2.52
CA PRO A 236 23.57 -4.06 -3.61
C PRO A 236 22.79 -5.02 -4.51
N MET A 237 21.73 -4.49 -5.13
CA MET A 237 21.01 -5.21 -6.18
C MET A 237 21.98 -5.54 -7.32
N GLN A 238 21.98 -6.80 -7.74
CA GLN A 238 22.75 -7.29 -8.86
C GLN A 238 21.83 -7.42 -10.06
N GLY A 239 22.29 -6.89 -11.19
CA GLY A 239 21.55 -6.94 -12.44
C GLY A 239 20.34 -6.02 -12.47
N ASP A 240 19.53 -6.18 -13.50
CA ASP A 240 18.38 -5.34 -13.79
C ASP A 240 17.46 -6.13 -14.73
N ALA A 241 16.25 -6.48 -14.26
CA ALA A 241 15.34 -7.33 -15.00
C ALA A 241 14.79 -6.67 -16.28
N VAL A 242 14.99 -5.35 -16.45
CA VAL A 242 14.62 -4.63 -17.67
C VAL A 242 15.61 -4.94 -18.80
N SER A 243 16.91 -4.91 -18.52
CA SER A 243 17.98 -5.05 -19.52
C SER A 243 18.69 -6.41 -19.50
N LYS A 244 18.61 -7.15 -18.39
CA LYS A 244 19.28 -8.43 -18.17
C LYS A 244 18.27 -9.55 -17.92
N PRO A 245 18.66 -10.81 -18.12
CA PRO A 245 17.79 -11.94 -17.83
C PRO A 245 17.53 -12.15 -16.33
N TRP A 246 18.00 -11.25 -15.46
CA TRP A 246 17.89 -11.40 -14.02
C TRP A 246 18.09 -10.08 -13.26
N ALA A 247 17.49 -10.03 -12.08
CA ALA A 247 17.81 -9.08 -11.03
C ALA A 247 17.69 -9.79 -9.68
N TYR A 248 18.69 -9.72 -8.83
CA TYR A 248 18.66 -10.36 -7.52
C TYR A 248 19.45 -9.57 -6.49
N ARG A 249 19.19 -9.82 -5.21
CA ARG A 249 20.01 -9.32 -4.11
C ARG A 249 20.41 -10.47 -3.18
N TYR A 250 21.65 -10.44 -2.72
CA TYR A 250 22.11 -11.33 -1.65
C TYR A 250 21.42 -10.98 -0.33
N LEU A 251 21.02 -12.01 0.41
CA LEU A 251 20.59 -11.84 1.79
C LEU A 251 21.79 -11.95 2.73
N PRO A 252 21.68 -11.46 3.99
CA PRO A 252 22.70 -11.72 4.99
C PRO A 252 22.96 -13.22 5.12
N MET A 253 24.21 -13.57 5.37
CA MET A 253 24.64 -14.97 5.47
C MET A 253 23.85 -15.70 6.57
N ILE A 254 23.21 -16.81 6.19
CA ILE A 254 22.50 -17.69 7.14
C ILE A 254 23.43 -18.68 7.84
N SER A 255 24.63 -18.89 7.31
CA SER A 255 25.73 -19.62 7.93
C SER A 255 27.05 -19.15 7.32
N GLN A 256 28.19 -19.46 7.93
CA GLN A 256 29.53 -19.01 7.49
C GLN A 256 29.90 -19.38 6.05
N ASP A 257 29.13 -20.27 5.41
CA ASP A 257 29.46 -20.85 4.12
C ASP A 257 28.26 -21.01 3.17
N THR A 258 27.12 -20.39 3.51
CA THR A 258 25.90 -20.50 2.70
C THR A 258 25.41 -19.13 2.28
N TRP A 259 25.46 -18.89 0.97
CA TRP A 259 24.97 -17.68 0.35
C TRP A 259 23.61 -17.91 -0.27
N VAL A 260 22.69 -17.00 0.02
CA VAL A 260 21.32 -17.02 -0.50
C VAL A 260 21.04 -15.71 -1.21
N GLN A 261 20.33 -15.80 -2.32
CA GLN A 261 19.89 -14.65 -3.10
C GLN A 261 18.39 -14.75 -3.34
N VAL A 262 17.71 -13.60 -3.42
CA VAL A 262 16.31 -13.51 -3.84
C VAL A 262 16.25 -12.62 -5.06
N GLY A 263 15.51 -13.03 -6.09
CA GLY A 263 15.47 -12.30 -7.33
C GLY A 263 14.43 -12.74 -8.34
N VAL A 264 14.45 -12.05 -9.47
CA VAL A 264 13.73 -12.36 -10.70
C VAL A 264 14.63 -13.15 -11.63
N TRP A 265 14.12 -14.26 -12.19
CA TRP A 265 14.88 -15.08 -13.14
C TRP A 265 14.10 -15.31 -14.44
N ARG A 266 14.58 -14.72 -15.55
CA ARG A 266 13.92 -14.74 -16.86
C ARG A 266 13.65 -16.14 -17.37
N LYS A 267 14.63 -17.04 -17.27
CA LYS A 267 14.53 -18.40 -17.83
C LYS A 267 13.28 -19.12 -17.29
N PHE A 268 13.05 -19.04 -15.99
CA PHE A 268 11.91 -19.69 -15.36
C PHE A 268 10.60 -18.93 -15.58
N ALA A 269 10.64 -17.60 -15.65
CA ALA A 269 9.47 -16.81 -15.99
C ALA A 269 8.99 -17.09 -17.43
N ASP A 270 9.91 -17.21 -18.39
CA ASP A 270 9.63 -17.55 -19.80
C ASP A 270 9.05 -18.98 -19.94
N GLU A 271 9.27 -19.86 -18.96
CA GLU A 271 8.65 -21.20 -18.87
C GLU A 271 7.24 -21.17 -18.25
N GLY A 272 6.69 -20.00 -17.92
CA GLY A 272 5.36 -19.86 -17.31
C GLY A 272 5.32 -20.20 -15.82
N LEU A 273 6.46 -20.07 -15.13
CA LEU A 273 6.58 -20.22 -13.69
C LEU A 273 6.61 -18.86 -13.01
N THR A 274 6.56 -18.86 -11.67
CA THR A 274 6.75 -17.63 -10.90
C THR A 274 8.01 -16.89 -11.35
N PRO A 275 7.98 -15.55 -11.48
CA PRO A 275 9.19 -14.80 -11.77
C PRO A 275 10.13 -14.74 -10.56
N PHE A 276 9.65 -14.98 -9.33
CA PHE A 276 10.43 -14.84 -8.11
C PHE A 276 11.06 -16.15 -7.65
N TRP A 277 12.34 -16.09 -7.31
CA TRP A 277 13.10 -17.26 -6.89
C TRP A 277 14.05 -16.92 -5.75
N LEU A 278 14.24 -17.90 -4.87
CA LEU A 278 15.35 -17.95 -3.94
C LEU A 278 16.41 -18.88 -4.51
N MET A 279 17.63 -18.37 -4.66
CA MET A 279 18.78 -19.13 -5.10
C MET A 279 19.67 -19.47 -3.92
N LEU A 280 19.88 -20.76 -3.69
CA LEU A 280 20.97 -21.28 -2.88
C LEU A 280 22.22 -21.34 -3.76
N HIS A 281 23.18 -20.46 -3.48
CA HIS A 281 24.38 -20.33 -4.28
C HIS A 281 25.27 -21.56 -4.14
N LYS A 282 25.85 -22.03 -5.26
CA LYS A 282 26.80 -23.13 -5.25
C LYS A 282 28.01 -22.81 -4.37
N ASP A 283 28.58 -23.84 -3.77
CA ASP A 283 29.80 -23.70 -3.00
C ASP A 283 31.01 -23.74 -3.93
N ASP A 284 31.50 -22.56 -4.31
CA ASP A 284 32.71 -22.42 -5.14
C ASP A 284 34.01 -22.71 -4.36
N LYS A 285 33.97 -22.72 -3.02
CA LYS A 285 35.17 -22.86 -2.16
C LYS A 285 35.29 -24.23 -1.49
N GLY A 286 34.29 -25.10 -1.61
CA GLY A 286 34.28 -26.44 -1.03
C GLY A 286 34.14 -26.48 0.48
N SER A 287 33.56 -25.45 1.11
CA SER A 287 33.34 -25.38 2.55
C SER A 287 32.18 -26.25 3.08
N GLY A 288 31.38 -26.86 2.19
CA GLY A 288 30.35 -27.85 2.53
C GLY A 288 29.02 -27.25 3.00
N GLY A 289 28.96 -25.94 3.27
CA GLY A 289 27.74 -25.24 3.69
C GLY A 289 26.57 -25.41 2.71
N PHE A 290 26.86 -25.34 1.40
CA PHE A 290 25.88 -25.61 0.35
C PHE A 290 25.27 -27.00 0.46
N GLN A 291 26.08 -28.05 0.61
CA GLN A 291 25.58 -29.43 0.64
C GLN A 291 24.72 -29.69 1.87
N ALA A 292 25.10 -29.15 3.03
CA ALA A 292 24.30 -29.25 4.24
C ALA A 292 22.95 -28.54 4.11
N ALA A 293 22.93 -27.30 3.63
CA ALA A 293 21.71 -26.52 3.42
C ALA A 293 20.80 -27.17 2.36
N LEU A 294 21.42 -27.68 1.31
CA LEU A 294 20.73 -28.39 0.24
C LEU A 294 20.12 -29.71 0.74
N GLN A 295 20.81 -30.46 1.59
CA GLN A 295 20.26 -31.69 2.17
C GLN A 295 19.00 -31.37 2.98
N ARG A 296 19.02 -30.32 3.83
CA ARG A 296 17.84 -29.86 4.57
C ARG A 296 16.68 -29.52 3.64
N LEU A 297 16.96 -28.79 2.56
CA LEU A 297 15.97 -28.45 1.55
C LEU A 297 15.41 -29.69 0.82
N MET A 298 16.24 -30.67 0.51
CA MET A 298 15.80 -31.91 -0.15
C MET A 298 15.02 -32.84 0.79
N THR A 299 15.17 -32.70 2.11
CA THR A 299 14.35 -33.42 3.11
C THR A 299 13.05 -32.71 3.46
N SER A 300 12.86 -31.46 3.01
CA SER A 300 11.63 -30.72 3.27
C SER A 300 10.56 -30.99 2.22
N GLU A 301 9.36 -30.48 2.49
CA GLU A 301 8.23 -30.49 1.56
C GLU A 301 8.51 -29.74 0.25
N LEU A 302 9.48 -28.81 0.24
CA LEU A 302 9.86 -28.02 -0.92
C LEU A 302 10.70 -28.80 -1.94
N SER A 303 11.25 -29.96 -1.56
CA SER A 303 12.14 -30.79 -2.39
C SER A 303 11.60 -31.03 -3.81
N ARG A 304 10.28 -31.23 -3.95
CA ARG A 304 9.61 -31.46 -5.25
C ARG A 304 9.57 -30.22 -6.16
N LYS A 305 9.70 -29.03 -5.58
CA LYS A 305 9.69 -27.75 -6.31
C LYS A 305 11.10 -27.23 -6.61
N VAL A 306 12.14 -27.78 -5.99
CA VAL A 306 13.53 -27.36 -6.18
C VAL A 306 13.97 -27.63 -7.61
N ARG A 307 14.57 -26.62 -8.25
CA ARG A 307 15.23 -26.75 -9.54
C ARG A 307 16.73 -26.68 -9.42
N ARG A 308 17.43 -27.45 -10.24
CA ARG A 308 18.89 -27.41 -10.38
C ARG A 308 19.24 -26.77 -11.71
N ASP A 309 20.03 -25.71 -11.65
CA ASP A 309 20.51 -25.01 -12.85
C ASP A 309 21.86 -24.35 -12.54
N ASP A 310 22.84 -24.51 -13.44
CA ASP A 310 24.24 -24.06 -13.28
C ASP A 310 24.87 -24.39 -11.90
N ARG A 311 24.61 -25.59 -11.38
CA ARG A 311 25.06 -26.08 -10.05
C ARG A 311 24.44 -25.35 -8.85
N HIS A 312 23.57 -24.37 -9.06
CA HIS A 312 22.76 -23.74 -8.02
C HIS A 312 21.51 -24.57 -7.73
N ALA A 313 20.90 -24.33 -6.57
CA ALA A 313 19.55 -24.81 -6.27
C ALA A 313 18.59 -23.63 -6.18
N TRP A 314 17.46 -23.75 -6.84
CA TRP A 314 16.48 -22.68 -7.01
C TRP A 314 15.14 -23.12 -6.42
N VAL A 315 14.60 -22.30 -5.53
CA VAL A 315 13.30 -22.53 -4.89
C VAL A 315 12.31 -21.49 -5.42
N PRO A 316 11.19 -21.91 -6.02
CA PRO A 316 10.19 -20.95 -6.51
C PRO A 316 9.52 -20.26 -5.33
N LEU A 317 9.31 -18.95 -5.46
CA LEU A 317 8.58 -18.14 -4.50
C LEU A 317 7.23 -17.74 -5.14
N GLU A 318 6.21 -18.54 -4.90
CA GLU A 318 4.87 -18.37 -5.49
C GLU A 318 4.08 -17.30 -4.73
N VAL A 319 3.53 -16.32 -5.44
CA VAL A 319 2.74 -15.23 -4.84
C VAL A 319 1.34 -15.16 -5.47
N PRO A 320 0.31 -14.70 -4.76
CA PRO A 320 -1.03 -14.54 -5.32
C PRO A 320 -1.01 -13.52 -6.48
N GLY A 321 -1.73 -13.82 -7.57
CA GLY A 321 -1.81 -12.91 -8.72
C GLY A 321 -2.66 -11.68 -8.46
N ASP A 322 -3.62 -11.76 -7.55
CA ASP A 322 -4.52 -10.68 -7.14
C ASP A 322 -3.95 -9.82 -5.99
N ALA A 323 -2.80 -10.19 -5.44
CA ALA A 323 -2.09 -9.39 -4.45
C ALA A 323 -1.28 -8.27 -5.13
N GLY A 324 -1.47 -7.05 -4.64
CA GLY A 324 -0.72 -5.85 -5.06
C GLY A 324 0.07 -5.25 -3.90
N GLY A 325 1.00 -4.36 -4.23
CA GLY A 325 1.62 -3.43 -3.30
C GLY A 325 2.18 -4.12 -2.05
N PRO A 326 1.81 -3.68 -0.84
CA PRO A 326 2.31 -4.27 0.40
C PRO A 326 1.95 -5.75 0.61
N GLU A 327 0.76 -6.20 0.16
CA GLU A 327 0.28 -7.60 0.34
C GLU A 327 1.18 -8.56 -0.42
N LEU A 328 1.52 -8.19 -1.65
CA LEU A 328 2.44 -8.92 -2.50
C LEU A 328 3.84 -9.02 -1.88
N VAL A 329 4.35 -7.93 -1.31
CA VAL A 329 5.65 -7.95 -0.61
C VAL A 329 5.58 -8.80 0.65
N GLY A 330 4.48 -8.76 1.41
CA GLY A 330 4.26 -9.59 2.60
C GLY A 330 4.17 -11.09 2.29
N ALA A 331 3.47 -11.47 1.21
CA ALA A 331 3.41 -12.84 0.74
C ALA A 331 4.81 -13.35 0.34
N LEU A 332 5.57 -12.52 -0.41
CA LEU A 332 6.93 -12.87 -0.81
C LEU A 332 7.89 -12.96 0.39
N GLU A 333 7.78 -12.04 1.35
CA GLU A 333 8.55 -12.09 2.61
C GLU A 333 8.28 -13.38 3.37
N THR A 334 7.02 -13.75 3.53
CA THR A 334 6.61 -14.99 4.22
C THR A 334 7.25 -16.21 3.57
N ASN A 335 7.19 -16.30 2.23
CA ASN A 335 7.80 -17.38 1.48
C ASN A 335 9.33 -17.41 1.61
N VAL A 336 9.99 -16.25 1.53
CA VAL A 336 11.44 -16.15 1.74
C VAL A 336 11.80 -16.63 3.14
N GLY A 337 11.11 -16.13 4.17
CA GLY A 337 11.32 -16.52 5.57
C GLY A 337 11.18 -18.04 5.77
N ALA A 338 10.11 -18.64 5.26
CA ALA A 338 9.88 -20.08 5.35
C ALA A 338 11.02 -20.91 4.74
N VAL A 339 11.54 -20.48 3.57
CA VAL A 339 12.70 -21.15 2.95
C VAL A 339 13.96 -20.95 3.78
N LEU A 340 14.21 -19.74 4.31
CA LEU A 340 15.37 -19.47 5.14
C LEU A 340 15.37 -20.30 6.43
N GLU A 341 14.22 -20.50 7.07
CA GLU A 341 14.11 -21.37 8.26
C GLU A 341 14.54 -22.82 7.97
N ILE A 342 14.20 -23.35 6.79
CA ILE A 342 14.65 -24.69 6.36
C ILE A 342 16.17 -24.72 6.15
N LEU A 343 16.74 -23.64 5.62
CA LEU A 343 18.16 -23.59 5.27
C LEU A 343 19.07 -23.34 6.48
N LYS A 344 18.56 -22.77 7.57
CA LYS A 344 19.31 -22.55 8.81
C LYS A 344 19.80 -23.88 9.42
N PRO A 345 20.98 -23.91 10.07
CA PRO A 345 21.52 -25.10 10.72
C PRO A 345 20.66 -25.64 11.87
#